data_AF-A0A2W7M372-F1
#
_entry.id   AF-A0A2W7M372-F1
#
_cell.length_a   1.000
_cell.length_b   1.000
_cell.length_c   1.000
_cell.angle_alpha   90.00
_cell.angle_beta   90.00
_cell.angle_gamma   90.00
#
_symmetry.space_group_name_H-M   'P 1'
#
loop_
_entity.id
_entity.type
_entity.pdbx_description
1 polymer ?
#
loop_
_entity_poly.entity_id
_entity_poly.type
_entity_poly.pdbx_seq_one_letter_code
_entity_poly.pdbx_strand_id
1 'polypeptide(L)'
;MVSTIAAGAPTRLWQLLLLFALGVVLLYLRNPDTLINPVIYAEDGTWTALALREGWWSAFVHSRTDYFVFFNTLVLLLGSGLSELVTGNSLAWLPQAIAFFAFSFLSVLATLTFLTVRNVSSALLGTMAFLGVLLLPMGGTQNEILGRSLQLGFYMPLLAIQLLYWRSQRPGLAVLLALDVLLVLCVATNPVVLALCFGYMALDFLRDRRLLPAMQRNFSLLIPLLIFTCFLLPRMGGKGGVTAEFVAANLIEALIGRSLLYPLIFPWYSGLSNLLAVGLFLLLLVFVITAYVRARTPAARTLILLLSFALVTYTVATIAMRPGLTSFLSNYRITFPDRYFMGINLLMLVLFVVSAGQYLAQQGWMRRLGMGLLTALTLVYACSPGSIFEWSASKLPIRKEFTFAEQLCLSTPIPGTDNVQVQVYPLPNWKMVVPAQRVDKADCPASLDASAGYVATVSGEPVQVNHLAPTQDHEYRVNGVDPYVVFKLSSPVEAADISRLTFDFYCQSPQPADQVLAQLFWRTQDEGFSAARNIVFAARQGKNFIDVSRFREWASPAALTQVRFDLIKPGDCEVIRIDELALGSSHLVPGK
;
A
#
# COMPACT_ATOMS: atom_id res chain seq x y z
N MET A 1 -14.25 14.97 49.32
CA MET A 1 -14.36 15.97 48.22
C MET A 1 -13.81 15.35 46.94
N VAL A 2 -14.64 14.58 46.25
CA VAL A 2 -14.34 14.01 44.93
C VAL A 2 -14.82 15.05 43.94
N SER A 3 -13.90 15.82 43.36
CA SER A 3 -14.27 16.73 42.27
C SER A 3 -14.79 15.87 41.12
N THR A 4 -16.08 16.03 40.85
CA THR A 4 -16.77 15.64 39.63
C THR A 4 -15.95 16.11 38.43
N ILE A 5 -15.11 15.22 37.89
CA ILE A 5 -14.65 15.36 36.52
C ILE A 5 -15.93 15.29 35.70
N ALA A 6 -16.31 16.43 35.13
CA ALA A 6 -17.50 16.58 34.32
C ALA A 6 -17.59 15.40 33.35
N ALA A 7 -18.56 14.51 33.58
CA ALA A 7 -18.99 13.55 32.59
C ALA A 7 -19.51 14.39 31.41
N GLY A 8 -18.66 14.67 30.44
CA GLY A 8 -19.04 15.43 29.26
C GLY A 8 -20.27 14.79 28.63
N ALA A 9 -21.22 15.61 28.18
CA ALA A 9 -22.49 15.13 27.62
C ALA A 9 -22.25 13.97 26.64
N PRO A 10 -23.07 12.89 26.69
CA PRO A 10 -22.86 11.71 25.86
C PRO A 10 -22.71 12.11 24.38
N THR A 11 -21.72 11.54 23.70
CA THR A 11 -21.53 11.77 22.26
C THR A 11 -22.79 11.31 21.53
N ARG A 12 -23.45 12.22 20.83
CA ARG A 12 -24.66 11.89 20.07
C ARG A 12 -24.26 11.16 18.79
N LEU A 13 -25.07 10.20 18.34
CA LEU A 13 -24.79 9.40 17.13
C LEU A 13 -24.48 10.28 15.90
N TRP A 14 -25.22 11.39 15.71
CA TRP A 14 -24.98 12.30 14.58
C TRP A 14 -23.57 12.92 14.60
N GLN A 15 -22.96 13.12 15.77
CA GLN A 15 -21.59 13.64 15.87
C GLN A 15 -20.60 12.61 15.34
N LEU A 16 -20.85 11.32 15.61
CA LEU A 16 -20.03 10.23 15.12
C LEU A 16 -20.19 10.06 13.61
N LEU A 17 -21.41 10.17 13.09
CA LEU A 17 -21.67 10.15 11.65
C LEU A 17 -21.00 11.33 10.93
N LEU A 18 -21.02 12.52 11.54
CA LEU A 18 -20.34 13.70 11.00
C LEU A 18 -18.82 13.53 11.01
N LEU A 19 -18.23 13.04 12.10
CA LEU A 19 -16.79 12.75 12.17
C LEU A 19 -16.41 11.68 11.14
N PHE A 20 -17.21 10.63 10.99
CA PHE A 20 -17.01 9.61 9.97
C PHE A 20 -17.04 10.22 8.56
N ALA A 21 -18.04 11.03 8.23
CA ALA A 21 -18.14 11.67 6.92
C ALA A 21 -16.96 12.61 6.64
N LEU A 22 -16.60 13.46 7.63
CA LEU A 22 -15.43 14.34 7.54
C LEU A 22 -14.14 13.55 7.33
N GLY A 23 -14.00 12.39 7.99
CA GLY A 23 -12.83 11.55 7.84
C GLY A 23 -12.69 10.96 6.44
N VAL A 24 -13.79 10.50 5.83
CA VAL A 24 -13.79 10.01 4.44
C VAL A 24 -13.44 11.13 3.47
N VAL A 25 -14.05 12.30 3.61
CA VAL A 25 -13.74 13.47 2.78
C VAL A 25 -12.28 13.89 2.91
N LEU A 26 -11.75 13.93 4.14
CA LEU A 26 -10.35 14.30 4.37
C LEU A 26 -9.37 13.31 3.75
N LEU A 27 -9.64 12.00 3.82
CA LEU A 27 -8.81 10.98 3.19
C LEU A 27 -8.83 11.07 1.66
N TYR A 28 -9.99 11.39 1.07
CA TYR A 28 -10.08 11.68 -0.36
C TYR A 28 -9.25 12.90 -0.75
N LEU A 29 -9.40 14.02 -0.03
CA LEU A 29 -8.62 15.23 -0.27
C LEU A 29 -7.12 15.02 -0.06
N ARG A 30 -6.74 14.06 0.78
CA ARG A 30 -5.37 13.69 1.08
C ARG A 30 -4.71 12.91 -0.05
N ASN A 31 -5.39 11.89 -0.57
CA ASN A 31 -4.90 11.07 -1.68
C ASN A 31 -6.02 10.81 -2.70
N PRO A 32 -6.26 11.76 -3.62
CA PRO A 32 -7.31 11.63 -4.63
C PRO A 32 -6.94 10.63 -5.74
N ASP A 33 -5.66 10.26 -5.87
CA ASP A 33 -5.15 9.42 -6.97
C ASP A 33 -5.85 8.06 -7.05
N THR A 34 -6.23 7.47 -5.91
CA THR A 34 -6.92 6.17 -5.90
C THR A 34 -8.30 6.18 -6.53
N LEU A 35 -8.93 7.36 -6.63
CA LEU A 35 -10.23 7.54 -7.30
C LEU A 35 -10.08 8.10 -8.71
N ILE A 36 -9.12 8.99 -8.95
CA ILE A 36 -8.88 9.61 -10.27
C ILE A 36 -8.15 8.65 -11.20
N ASN A 37 -7.18 7.90 -10.67
CA ASN A 37 -6.36 6.93 -11.39
C ASN A 37 -6.52 5.52 -10.77
N PRO A 38 -7.75 4.97 -10.80
CA PRO A 38 -8.09 3.73 -10.14
C PRO A 38 -7.34 2.55 -10.76
N VAL A 39 -6.64 1.80 -9.90
CA VAL A 39 -5.86 0.61 -10.27
C VAL A 39 -6.06 -0.48 -9.25
N ILE A 40 -6.04 -1.74 -9.67
CA ILE A 40 -5.89 -2.87 -8.73
C ILE A 40 -4.40 -3.03 -8.41
N TYR A 41 -4.09 -3.15 -7.12
CA TYR A 41 -2.71 -3.16 -6.63
C TYR A 41 -2.41 -4.42 -5.81
N ALA A 42 -1.34 -5.10 -6.22
CA ALA A 42 -0.74 -6.26 -5.60
C ALA A 42 -1.78 -7.31 -5.18
N GLU A 43 -1.82 -7.64 -3.89
CA GLU A 43 -2.65 -8.70 -3.36
C GLU A 43 -4.15 -8.45 -3.51
N ASP A 44 -4.61 -7.18 -3.61
CA ASP A 44 -6.02 -6.84 -3.83
C ASP A 44 -6.57 -7.58 -5.06
N GLY A 45 -5.76 -7.68 -6.13
CA GLY A 45 -6.13 -8.38 -7.35
C GLY A 45 -6.14 -9.90 -7.18
N THR A 46 -5.10 -10.47 -6.57
CA THR A 46 -4.98 -11.92 -6.41
C THR A 46 -6.06 -12.49 -5.49
N TRP A 47 -6.41 -11.79 -4.42
CA TRP A 47 -7.43 -12.23 -3.46
C TRP A 47 -8.83 -12.09 -4.05
N THR A 48 -9.08 -11.02 -4.80
CA THR A 48 -10.35 -10.87 -5.52
C THR A 48 -10.50 -11.95 -6.61
N ALA A 49 -9.43 -12.24 -7.36
CA ALA A 49 -9.42 -13.33 -8.34
C ALA A 49 -9.74 -14.69 -7.72
N LEU A 50 -9.11 -15.00 -6.57
CA LEU A 50 -9.40 -16.21 -5.82
C LEU A 50 -10.90 -16.28 -5.45
N ALA A 51 -11.46 -15.18 -4.95
CA ALA A 51 -12.88 -15.11 -4.58
C ALA A 51 -13.83 -15.28 -5.77
N LEU A 52 -13.50 -14.71 -6.93
CA LEU A 52 -14.34 -14.80 -8.13
C LEU A 52 -14.27 -16.18 -8.78
N ARG A 53 -13.14 -16.91 -8.62
CA ARG A 53 -12.97 -18.26 -9.18
C ARG A 53 -13.52 -19.34 -8.25
N GLU A 54 -13.27 -19.24 -6.95
CA GLU A 54 -13.51 -20.32 -5.97
C GLU A 54 -14.53 -19.95 -4.89
N GLY A 55 -15.07 -18.73 -4.95
CA GLY A 55 -16.02 -18.21 -3.96
C GLY A 55 -15.35 -17.48 -2.80
N TRP A 56 -16.10 -16.55 -2.20
CA TRP A 56 -15.62 -15.69 -1.11
C TRP A 56 -15.18 -16.46 0.13
N TRP A 57 -15.83 -17.58 0.45
CA TRP A 57 -15.41 -18.43 1.56
C TRP A 57 -14.00 -18.98 1.36
N SER A 58 -13.66 -19.43 0.15
CA SER A 58 -12.30 -19.86 -0.17
C SER A 58 -11.32 -18.72 0.02
N ALA A 59 -11.65 -17.51 -0.45
CA ALA A 59 -10.79 -16.35 -0.27
C ALA A 59 -10.54 -15.99 1.20
N PHE A 60 -11.55 -16.05 2.08
CA PHE A 60 -11.35 -15.78 3.51
C PHE A 60 -10.36 -16.74 4.18
N VAL A 61 -10.28 -17.99 3.69
CA VAL A 61 -9.45 -19.05 4.28
C VAL A 61 -8.08 -19.16 3.60
N HIS A 62 -7.99 -18.88 2.29
CA HIS A 62 -6.85 -19.21 1.43
C HIS A 62 -6.18 -18.02 0.75
N SER A 63 -6.59 -16.77 1.01
CA SER A 63 -5.91 -15.57 0.46
C SER A 63 -4.41 -15.51 0.80
N ARG A 64 -4.02 -16.11 1.93
CA ARG A 64 -2.63 -16.22 2.38
C ARG A 64 -2.40 -17.60 2.97
N THR A 65 -1.16 -18.08 2.83
CA THR A 65 -0.75 -19.40 3.33
C THR A 65 -0.33 -19.37 4.80
N ASP A 66 0.12 -18.22 5.30
CA ASP A 66 0.73 -18.06 6.62
C ASP A 66 -0.23 -17.58 7.71
N TYR A 67 -1.20 -16.73 7.39
CA TYR A 67 -2.26 -16.28 8.31
C TYR A 67 -3.48 -15.78 7.52
N PHE A 68 -4.62 -15.54 8.17
CA PHE A 68 -5.82 -15.05 7.46
C PHE A 68 -5.76 -13.52 7.21
N VAL A 69 -6.59 -12.99 6.32
CA VAL A 69 -6.65 -11.53 6.04
C VAL A 69 -8.10 -11.04 6.04
N PHE A 70 -8.83 -11.41 7.10
CA PHE A 70 -10.29 -11.36 7.12
C PHE A 70 -10.86 -9.96 6.82
N PHE A 71 -10.38 -8.90 7.47
CA PHE A 71 -10.87 -7.54 7.18
C PHE A 71 -10.48 -7.06 5.79
N ASN A 72 -9.32 -7.46 5.26
CA ASN A 72 -8.91 -7.12 3.91
C ASN A 72 -9.88 -7.79 2.90
N THR A 73 -10.10 -9.09 3.01
CA THR A 73 -11.02 -9.85 2.17
C THR A 73 -12.47 -9.36 2.31
N LEU A 74 -12.90 -8.94 3.49
CA LEU A 74 -14.22 -8.34 3.71
C LEU A 74 -14.37 -7.03 2.91
N VAL A 75 -13.35 -6.18 2.89
CA VAL A 75 -13.37 -4.95 2.08
C VAL A 75 -13.41 -5.27 0.60
N LEU A 76 -12.70 -6.31 0.13
CA LEU A 76 -12.79 -6.77 -1.25
C LEU A 76 -14.18 -7.32 -1.60
N LEU A 77 -14.81 -8.07 -0.70
CA LEU A 77 -16.19 -8.57 -0.86
C LEU A 77 -17.17 -7.41 -1.02
N LEU A 78 -17.09 -6.41 -0.13
CA LEU A 78 -17.94 -5.23 -0.20
C LEU A 78 -17.66 -4.41 -1.46
N GLY A 79 -16.38 -4.25 -1.83
CA GLY A 79 -15.97 -3.54 -3.04
C GLY A 79 -16.49 -4.19 -4.32
N SER A 80 -16.33 -5.51 -4.45
CA SER A 80 -16.87 -6.29 -5.56
C SER A 80 -18.39 -6.23 -5.62
N GLY A 81 -19.07 -6.35 -4.47
CA GLY A 81 -20.53 -6.27 -4.40
C GLY A 81 -21.05 -4.89 -4.79
N LEU A 82 -20.36 -3.82 -4.39
CA LEU A 82 -20.72 -2.46 -4.79
C LEU A 82 -20.46 -2.21 -6.29
N SER A 83 -19.35 -2.72 -6.84
CA SER A 83 -19.09 -2.66 -8.29
C SER A 83 -20.20 -3.36 -9.07
N GLU A 84 -20.59 -4.56 -8.65
CA GLU A 84 -21.67 -5.32 -9.28
C GLU A 84 -23.02 -4.62 -9.15
N LEU A 85 -23.32 -4.02 -7.99
CA LEU A 85 -24.55 -3.23 -7.79
C LEU A 85 -24.63 -2.00 -8.70
N VAL A 86 -23.52 -1.30 -8.91
CA VAL A 86 -23.48 -0.04 -9.69
C VAL A 86 -23.41 -0.29 -11.19
N THR A 87 -22.66 -1.32 -11.62
CA THR A 87 -22.32 -1.53 -13.05
C THR A 87 -22.87 -2.83 -13.64
N GLY A 88 -23.45 -3.72 -12.83
CA GLY A 88 -23.76 -5.09 -13.24
C GLY A 88 -22.53 -5.99 -13.36
N ASN A 89 -21.32 -5.47 -13.12
CA ASN A 89 -20.06 -6.21 -13.24
C ASN A 89 -19.19 -6.04 -11.96
N SER A 90 -18.68 -7.14 -11.42
CA SER A 90 -17.87 -7.16 -10.19
C SER A 90 -16.49 -6.52 -10.33
N LEU A 91 -15.99 -6.30 -11.55
CA LEU A 91 -14.65 -5.79 -11.86
C LEU A 91 -14.67 -4.33 -12.35
N ALA A 92 -15.68 -3.92 -13.12
CA ALA A 92 -15.66 -2.63 -13.85
C ALA A 92 -15.37 -1.40 -12.97
N TRP A 93 -15.90 -1.36 -11.74
CA TRP A 93 -15.72 -0.26 -10.78
C TRP A 93 -15.01 -0.71 -9.49
N LEU A 94 -14.35 -1.87 -9.53
CA LEU A 94 -13.74 -2.50 -8.37
C LEU A 94 -12.68 -1.63 -7.67
N PRO A 95 -11.69 -1.01 -8.35
CA PRO A 95 -10.67 -0.27 -7.63
C PRO A 95 -11.21 0.95 -6.86
N GLN A 96 -12.19 1.66 -7.43
CA GLN A 96 -12.85 2.80 -6.79
C GLN A 96 -13.66 2.32 -5.58
N ALA A 97 -14.39 1.21 -5.70
CA ALA A 97 -15.14 0.63 -4.60
C ALA A 97 -14.22 0.17 -3.46
N ILE A 98 -13.07 -0.45 -3.78
CA ILE A 98 -12.04 -0.79 -2.78
C ILE A 98 -11.55 0.46 -2.05
N ALA A 99 -11.21 1.52 -2.79
CA ALA A 99 -10.73 2.77 -2.20
C ALA A 99 -11.77 3.40 -1.26
N PHE A 100 -13.05 3.42 -1.67
CA PHE A 100 -14.15 3.91 -0.84
C PHE A 100 -14.27 3.16 0.48
N PHE A 101 -14.27 1.82 0.46
CA PHE A 101 -14.38 1.02 1.69
C PHE A 101 -13.11 1.09 2.55
N ALA A 102 -11.92 1.19 1.94
CA ALA A 102 -10.67 1.39 2.67
C ALA A 102 -10.64 2.75 3.39
N PHE A 103 -11.08 3.83 2.74
CA PHE A 103 -11.24 5.14 3.38
C PHE A 103 -12.29 5.12 4.49
N SER A 104 -13.41 4.44 4.26
CA SER A 104 -14.46 4.27 5.27
C SER A 104 -13.93 3.53 6.50
N PHE A 105 -13.17 2.45 6.32
CA PHE A 105 -12.53 1.73 7.43
C PHE A 105 -11.61 2.64 8.25
N LEU A 106 -10.73 3.40 7.59
CA LEU A 106 -9.79 4.28 8.30
C LEU A 106 -10.51 5.43 9.01
N SER A 107 -11.62 5.92 8.44
CA SER A 107 -12.49 6.92 9.10
C SER A 107 -13.21 6.36 10.33
N VAL A 108 -13.70 5.11 10.28
CA VAL A 108 -14.25 4.42 11.45
C VAL A 108 -13.17 4.28 12.54
N LEU A 109 -11.96 3.88 12.17
CA LEU A 109 -10.84 3.76 13.10
C LEU A 109 -10.49 5.09 13.76
N ALA A 110 -10.44 6.18 12.99
CA ALA A 110 -10.21 7.53 13.52
C ALA A 110 -11.35 7.97 14.45
N THR A 111 -12.60 7.68 14.10
CA THR A 111 -13.79 7.99 14.91
C THR A 111 -13.80 7.21 16.23
N LEU A 112 -13.41 5.94 16.21
CA LEU A 112 -13.21 5.16 17.44
C LEU A 112 -12.07 5.75 18.28
N THR A 113 -11.03 6.27 17.63
CA THR A 113 -9.88 6.88 18.32
C THR A 113 -10.30 8.17 19.00
N PHE A 114 -11.11 9.00 18.34
CA PHE A 114 -11.76 10.17 18.94
C PHE A 114 -12.51 9.78 20.22
N LEU A 115 -13.39 8.79 20.12
CA LEU A 115 -14.20 8.32 21.25
C LEU A 115 -13.34 7.83 22.41
N THR A 116 -12.31 7.03 22.11
CA THR A 116 -11.42 6.42 23.09
C THR A 116 -10.60 7.48 23.83
N VAL A 117 -9.98 8.40 23.11
CA VAL A 117 -9.15 9.47 23.71
C VAL A 117 -10.01 10.49 24.44
N ARG A 118 -11.19 10.83 23.92
CA ARG A 118 -12.16 11.70 24.60
C ARG A 118 -12.58 11.11 25.94
N ASN A 119 -12.81 9.80 26.03
CA ASN A 119 -13.27 9.15 27.26
C ASN A 119 -12.24 9.21 28.40
N VAL A 120 -10.94 9.23 28.08
CA VAL A 120 -9.87 9.34 29.09
C VAL A 120 -9.37 10.77 29.31
N SER A 121 -9.77 11.72 28.46
CA SER A 121 -9.22 13.07 28.46
C SER A 121 -10.24 14.14 28.10
N SER A 122 -10.20 14.72 26.90
CA SER A 122 -11.10 15.80 26.47
C SER A 122 -11.48 15.66 25.00
N ALA A 123 -12.57 16.33 24.59
CA ALA A 123 -13.01 16.33 23.19
C ALA A 123 -11.94 16.92 22.25
N LEU A 124 -11.23 17.97 22.68
CA LEU A 124 -10.13 18.58 21.91
C LEU A 124 -9.03 17.55 21.62
N LEU A 125 -8.60 16.79 22.63
CA LEU A 125 -7.57 15.76 22.44
C LEU A 125 -8.08 14.57 21.63
N GLY A 126 -9.36 14.24 21.76
CA GLY A 126 -10.04 13.32 20.85
C GLY A 126 -9.94 13.78 19.41
N THR A 127 -10.22 15.06 19.13
CA THR A 127 -10.13 15.65 17.78
C THR A 127 -8.69 15.65 17.26
N MET A 128 -7.71 15.96 18.11
CA MET A 128 -6.29 15.87 17.73
C MET A 128 -5.88 14.44 17.38
N ALA A 129 -6.32 13.44 18.15
CA ALA A 129 -6.03 12.05 17.86
C ALA A 129 -6.74 11.57 16.58
N PHE A 130 -7.99 11.98 16.35
CA PHE A 130 -8.73 11.75 15.12
C PHE A 130 -7.99 12.28 13.89
N LEU A 131 -7.62 13.57 13.91
CA LEU A 131 -6.85 14.19 12.84
C LEU A 131 -5.48 13.53 12.68
N GLY A 132 -4.83 13.17 13.79
CA GLY A 132 -3.56 12.48 13.77
C GLY A 132 -3.61 11.13 13.03
N VAL A 133 -4.67 10.34 13.26
CA VAL A 133 -4.88 9.07 12.53
C VAL A 133 -5.04 9.31 11.03
N LEU A 134 -5.84 10.31 10.64
CA LEU A 134 -6.14 10.60 9.24
C LEU A 134 -4.99 11.29 8.49
N LEU A 135 -4.16 12.06 9.19
CA LEU A 135 -3.08 12.87 8.64
C LEU A 135 -1.69 12.29 8.91
N LEU A 136 -1.60 11.05 9.38
CA LEU A 136 -0.34 10.37 9.66
C LEU A 136 0.62 10.49 8.46
N PRO A 137 1.85 11.00 8.62
CA PRO A 137 2.81 11.08 7.53
C PRO A 137 3.16 9.67 7.02
N MET A 138 3.11 9.48 5.71
CA MET A 138 3.35 8.18 5.04
C MET A 138 4.46 8.30 3.98
N GLY A 139 5.38 9.23 4.18
CA GLY A 139 6.52 9.42 3.29
C GLY A 139 6.13 9.63 1.83
N GLY A 140 6.84 8.92 0.94
CA GLY A 140 6.61 8.93 -0.50
C GLY A 140 5.69 7.82 -1.00
N THR A 141 5.19 6.91 -0.15
CA THR A 141 4.42 5.72 -0.59
C THR A 141 2.95 5.80 -0.23
N GLN A 142 2.36 6.99 -0.17
CA GLN A 142 0.99 7.15 0.31
C GLN A 142 -0.03 6.38 -0.54
N ASN A 143 0.18 6.34 -1.85
CA ASN A 143 -0.73 5.70 -2.81
C ASN A 143 -0.71 4.16 -2.77
N GLU A 144 0.35 3.59 -2.20
CA GLU A 144 0.42 2.16 -1.86
C GLU A 144 -0.38 1.85 -0.59
N ILE A 145 -0.65 2.85 0.25
CA ILE A 145 -1.25 2.69 1.58
C ILE A 145 -2.73 3.06 1.59
N LEU A 146 -3.02 4.30 1.26
CA LEU A 146 -4.36 4.88 1.33
C LEU A 146 -5.20 4.35 0.16
N GLY A 147 -6.45 4.00 0.44
CA GLY A 147 -7.38 3.47 -0.57
C GLY A 147 -7.11 2.03 -1.01
N ARG A 148 -6.24 1.29 -0.31
CA ARG A 148 -5.89 -0.11 -0.63
C ARG A 148 -6.38 -1.07 0.45
N SER A 149 -6.95 -2.20 0.06
CA SER A 149 -7.46 -3.18 1.03
C SER A 149 -6.33 -3.93 1.71
N LEU A 150 -5.25 -4.23 0.99
CA LEU A 150 -4.12 -5.04 1.47
C LEU A 150 -3.40 -4.44 2.70
N GLN A 151 -3.62 -3.16 2.96
CA GLN A 151 -2.94 -2.41 4.01
C GLN A 151 -3.72 -2.39 5.33
N LEU A 152 -4.99 -2.81 5.31
CA LEU A 152 -5.88 -2.71 6.46
C LEU A 152 -5.39 -3.52 7.66
N GLY A 153 -4.77 -4.67 7.40
CA GLY A 153 -4.16 -5.53 8.43
C GLY A 153 -3.15 -4.81 9.32
N PHE A 154 -2.44 -3.80 8.82
CA PHE A 154 -1.45 -3.07 9.62
C PHE A 154 -2.09 -2.14 10.67
N TYR A 155 -3.36 -1.78 10.52
CA TYR A 155 -4.11 -0.95 11.46
C TYR A 155 -4.75 -1.76 12.61
N MET A 156 -4.78 -3.10 12.49
CA MET A 156 -5.46 -3.98 13.44
C MET A 156 -4.93 -3.87 14.88
N PRO A 157 -3.62 -3.68 15.14
CA PRO A 157 -3.13 -3.46 16.51
C PRO A 157 -3.74 -2.23 17.18
N LEU A 158 -3.91 -1.11 16.47
CA LEU A 158 -4.56 0.07 17.02
C LEU A 158 -6.05 -0.16 17.26
N LEU A 159 -6.75 -0.81 16.33
CA LEU A 159 -8.16 -1.18 16.50
C LEU A 159 -8.35 -2.08 17.73
N ALA A 160 -7.52 -3.13 17.85
CA ALA A 160 -7.57 -4.08 18.95
C ALA A 160 -7.35 -3.41 20.30
N ILE A 161 -6.42 -2.47 20.43
CA ILE A 161 -6.18 -1.76 21.69
C ILE A 161 -7.39 -0.90 22.09
N GLN A 162 -8.06 -0.27 21.13
CA GLN A 162 -9.30 0.46 21.41
C GLN A 162 -10.42 -0.49 21.84
N LEU A 163 -10.58 -1.64 21.18
CA LEU A 163 -11.56 -2.65 21.55
C LEU A 163 -11.28 -3.23 22.94
N LEU A 164 -10.03 -3.58 23.27
CA LEU A 164 -9.61 -4.04 24.60
C LEU A 164 -9.82 -2.97 25.68
N TYR A 165 -9.59 -1.70 25.35
CA TYR A 165 -9.90 -0.60 26.24
C TYR A 165 -11.41 -0.54 26.55
N TRP A 166 -12.28 -0.57 25.54
CA TRP A 166 -13.74 -0.55 25.74
C TRP A 166 -14.23 -1.81 26.45
N ARG A 167 -13.64 -2.97 26.16
CA ARG A 167 -13.88 -4.23 26.86
C ARG A 167 -13.57 -4.11 28.36
N SER A 168 -12.47 -3.44 28.70
CA SER A 168 -12.06 -3.23 30.11
C SER A 168 -13.02 -2.34 30.91
N GLN A 169 -13.89 -1.58 30.25
CA GLN A 169 -14.93 -0.77 30.90
C GLN A 169 -16.13 -1.60 31.38
N ARG A 170 -16.08 -2.94 31.25
CA ARG A 170 -17.14 -3.88 31.66
C ARG A 170 -18.50 -3.53 31.05
N PRO A 171 -18.61 -3.51 29.71
CA PRO A 171 -19.88 -3.28 29.05
C PRO A 171 -20.86 -4.43 29.32
N GLY A 172 -22.15 -4.22 28.99
CA GLY A 172 -23.14 -5.30 29.03
C GLY A 172 -22.79 -6.46 28.09
N LEU A 173 -23.37 -7.63 28.35
CA LEU A 173 -23.01 -8.90 27.67
C LEU A 173 -23.04 -8.80 26.13
N ALA A 174 -24.07 -8.19 25.55
CA ALA A 174 -24.19 -8.07 24.09
C ALA A 174 -23.02 -7.27 23.47
N VAL A 175 -22.66 -6.16 24.10
CA VAL A 175 -21.53 -5.32 23.65
C VAL A 175 -20.21 -6.04 23.90
N LEU A 176 -20.06 -6.74 25.03
CA LEU A 176 -18.89 -7.57 25.32
C LEU A 176 -18.65 -8.61 24.23
N LEU A 177 -19.69 -9.38 23.86
CA LEU A 177 -19.60 -10.38 22.81
C LEU A 177 -19.27 -9.77 21.45
N ALA A 178 -19.87 -8.61 21.12
CA ALA A 178 -19.54 -7.90 19.88
C ALA A 178 -18.07 -7.45 19.84
N LEU A 179 -17.54 -6.92 20.94
CA LEU A 179 -16.13 -6.56 21.06
C LEU A 179 -15.22 -7.79 20.92
N ASP A 180 -15.58 -8.91 21.54
CA ASP A 180 -14.80 -10.15 21.48
C ASP A 180 -14.78 -10.73 20.05
N VAL A 181 -15.92 -10.72 19.35
CA VAL A 181 -15.98 -11.10 17.92
C VAL A 181 -15.07 -10.21 17.08
N LEU A 182 -15.13 -8.89 17.25
CA LEU A 182 -14.27 -7.96 16.51
C LEU A 182 -12.78 -8.17 16.83
N LEU A 183 -12.43 -8.48 18.07
CA LEU A 183 -11.06 -8.82 18.46
C LEU A 183 -10.57 -10.11 17.80
N VAL A 184 -11.42 -11.14 17.72
CA VAL A 184 -11.11 -12.38 17.00
C VAL A 184 -10.88 -12.10 15.52
N LEU A 185 -11.69 -11.24 14.89
CA LEU A 185 -11.48 -10.83 13.50
C LEU A 185 -10.19 -10.02 13.32
N CYS A 186 -9.80 -9.20 14.31
CA CYS A 186 -8.51 -8.50 14.30
C CYS A 186 -7.35 -9.50 14.36
N VAL A 187 -7.45 -10.53 15.20
CA VAL A 187 -6.47 -11.64 15.29
C VAL A 187 -6.39 -12.42 13.98
N ALA A 188 -7.55 -12.74 13.40
CA ALA A 188 -7.61 -13.39 12.11
C ALA A 188 -6.91 -12.56 11.03
N THR A 189 -6.98 -11.23 11.09
CA THR A 189 -6.39 -10.35 10.07
C THR A 189 -4.91 -10.02 10.31
N ASN A 190 -4.47 -9.93 11.58
CA ASN A 190 -3.09 -9.65 11.93
C ASN A 190 -2.68 -10.45 13.19
N PRO A 191 -1.76 -11.43 13.06
CA PRO A 191 -1.41 -12.31 14.16
C PRO A 191 -0.72 -11.61 15.34
N VAL A 192 -0.16 -10.40 15.16
CA VAL A 192 0.38 -9.61 16.29
C VAL A 192 -0.69 -9.33 17.34
N VAL A 193 -1.95 -9.18 16.92
CA VAL A 193 -3.08 -8.94 17.82
C VAL A 193 -3.29 -10.12 18.79
N LEU A 194 -2.89 -11.33 18.42
CA LEU A 194 -2.99 -12.50 19.30
C LEU A 194 -2.16 -12.28 20.58
N ALA A 195 -0.92 -11.80 20.43
CA ALA A 195 -0.05 -11.44 21.54
C ALA A 195 -0.63 -10.29 22.38
N LEU A 196 -1.31 -9.32 21.74
CA LEU A 196 -1.97 -8.21 22.44
C LEU A 196 -3.12 -8.70 23.34
N CYS A 197 -3.96 -9.59 22.83
CA CYS A 197 -5.07 -10.17 23.58
C CYS A 197 -4.58 -11.05 24.73
N PHE A 198 -3.58 -11.91 24.51
CA PHE A 198 -3.00 -12.71 25.60
C PHE A 198 -2.32 -11.83 26.65
N GLY A 199 -1.58 -10.80 26.24
CA GLY A 199 -0.99 -9.84 27.17
C GLY A 199 -2.04 -9.10 28.00
N TYR A 200 -3.15 -8.68 27.40
CA TYR A 200 -4.27 -8.10 28.12
C TYR A 200 -4.86 -9.06 29.17
N MET A 201 -5.09 -10.32 28.81
CA MET A 201 -5.61 -11.33 29.75
C MET A 201 -4.60 -11.64 30.87
N ALA A 202 -3.30 -11.66 30.56
CA ALA A 202 -2.25 -11.80 31.56
C ALA A 202 -2.25 -10.62 32.54
N LEU A 203 -2.43 -9.38 32.07
CA LEU A 203 -2.57 -8.21 32.94
C LEU A 203 -3.82 -8.28 33.82
N ASP A 204 -4.95 -8.74 33.29
CA ASP A 204 -6.19 -8.95 34.08
C ASP A 204 -5.98 -10.02 35.17
N PHE A 205 -5.29 -11.11 34.84
CA PHE A 205 -4.91 -12.14 35.81
C PHE A 205 -3.96 -11.60 36.88
N LEU A 206 -2.91 -10.85 36.51
CA LEU A 206 -1.93 -10.31 37.45
C LEU A 206 -2.54 -9.31 38.44
N ARG A 207 -3.64 -8.65 38.06
CA ARG A 207 -4.36 -7.71 38.92
C ARG A 207 -5.05 -8.40 40.10
N ASP A 208 -5.71 -9.53 39.87
CA ASP A 208 -6.48 -10.22 40.91
C ASP A 208 -5.82 -11.50 41.44
N ARG A 209 -4.79 -12.01 40.73
CA ARG A 209 -4.02 -13.24 40.99
C ARG A 209 -4.86 -14.50 41.19
N ARG A 210 -6.14 -14.48 40.81
CA ARG A 210 -7.07 -15.61 40.91
C ARG A 210 -7.38 -16.12 39.50
N LEU A 211 -6.91 -17.31 39.19
CA LEU A 211 -6.98 -17.88 37.84
C LEU A 211 -8.43 -18.12 37.39
N LEU A 212 -9.24 -18.77 38.22
CA LEU A 212 -10.61 -19.15 37.84
C LEU A 212 -11.50 -17.94 37.53
N PRO A 213 -11.59 -16.88 38.38
CA PRO A 213 -12.34 -15.68 38.02
C PRO A 213 -11.79 -14.97 36.78
N ALA A 214 -10.46 -14.91 36.60
CA ALA A 214 -9.87 -14.31 35.41
C ALA A 214 -10.25 -15.09 34.14
N MET A 215 -10.23 -16.42 34.18
CA MET A 215 -10.68 -17.27 33.07
C MET A 215 -12.16 -17.07 32.78
N GLN A 216 -13.03 -17.04 33.79
CA GLN A 216 -14.47 -16.83 33.61
C GLN A 216 -14.78 -15.48 32.94
N ARG A 217 -14.11 -14.40 33.35
CA ARG A 217 -14.29 -13.06 32.73
C ARG A 217 -13.81 -12.98 31.28
N ASN A 218 -12.84 -13.81 30.92
CA ASN A 218 -12.22 -13.78 29.61
C ASN A 218 -12.64 -14.96 28.72
N PHE A 219 -13.56 -15.81 29.18
CA PHE A 219 -13.93 -17.06 28.53
C PHE A 219 -14.37 -16.87 27.07
N SER A 220 -15.22 -15.87 26.81
CA SER A 220 -15.74 -15.53 25.48
C SER A 220 -14.66 -15.13 24.48
N LEU A 221 -13.54 -14.58 24.94
CA LEU A 221 -12.39 -14.23 24.10
C LEU A 221 -11.37 -15.37 24.08
N LEU A 222 -11.10 -15.98 25.23
CA LEU A 222 -10.04 -17.00 25.42
C LEU A 222 -10.25 -18.23 24.54
N ILE A 223 -11.48 -18.78 24.48
CA ILE A 223 -11.73 -19.99 23.68
C ILE A 223 -11.47 -19.76 22.19
N PRO A 224 -12.06 -18.74 21.53
CA PRO A 224 -11.75 -18.46 20.14
C PRO A 224 -10.27 -18.22 19.89
N LEU A 225 -9.56 -17.51 20.79
CA LEU A 225 -8.12 -17.27 20.64
C LEU A 225 -7.29 -18.55 20.73
N LEU A 226 -7.64 -19.48 21.62
CA LEU A 226 -6.96 -20.78 21.71
C LEU A 226 -7.18 -21.58 20.42
N ILE A 227 -8.41 -21.61 19.90
CA ILE A 227 -8.73 -22.24 18.61
C ILE A 227 -7.88 -21.61 17.49
N PHE A 228 -7.88 -20.28 17.37
CA PHE A 228 -7.09 -19.58 16.38
C PHE A 228 -5.58 -19.82 16.55
N THR A 229 -5.09 -19.92 17.78
CA THR A 229 -3.68 -20.24 18.05
C THR A 229 -3.32 -21.61 17.50
N CYS A 230 -4.16 -22.63 17.73
CA CYS A 230 -3.95 -23.98 17.19
C CYS A 230 -3.94 -24.00 15.65
N PHE A 231 -4.73 -23.14 14.99
CA PHE A 231 -4.77 -23.04 13.53
C PHE A 231 -3.62 -22.20 12.93
N LEU A 232 -3.25 -21.10 13.58
CA LEU A 232 -2.26 -20.15 13.07
C LEU A 232 -0.83 -20.60 13.34
N LEU A 233 -0.55 -21.13 14.54
CA LEU A 233 0.83 -21.44 14.96
C LEU A 233 1.55 -22.39 13.97
N PRO A 234 0.92 -23.46 13.43
CA PRO A 234 1.56 -24.31 12.42
C PRO A 234 1.82 -23.62 11.07
N ARG A 235 1.10 -22.52 10.78
CA ARG A 235 1.23 -21.76 9.52
C ARG A 235 2.23 -20.61 9.61
N MET A 236 2.59 -20.19 10.82
CA MET A 236 3.53 -19.09 11.09
C MET A 236 4.99 -19.51 10.89
N GLY A 237 5.37 -19.77 9.63
CA GLY A 237 6.77 -20.08 9.23
C GLY A 237 7.27 -19.27 8.04
N GLY A 238 6.43 -18.42 7.45
CA GLY A 238 6.78 -17.64 6.26
C GLY A 238 7.89 -16.62 6.54
N LYS A 239 8.99 -16.67 5.78
CA LYS A 239 9.85 -15.51 5.59
C LYS A 239 8.98 -14.44 4.92
N GLY A 240 8.68 -13.35 5.62
CA GLY A 240 7.79 -12.30 5.10
C GLY A 240 8.25 -11.80 3.72
N GLY A 241 7.35 -11.17 2.95
CA GLY A 241 7.58 -10.77 1.55
C GLY A 241 8.67 -9.71 1.29
N VAL A 242 9.63 -9.52 2.20
CA VAL A 242 10.81 -8.67 2.02
C VAL A 242 12.03 -9.59 2.04
N THR A 243 12.62 -9.84 0.86
CA THR A 243 13.69 -10.83 0.65
C THR A 243 15.10 -10.29 0.90
N ALA A 244 15.25 -9.04 1.33
CA ALA A 244 16.55 -8.41 1.50
C ALA A 244 17.27 -8.81 2.80
N GLU A 245 18.58 -8.53 2.87
CA GLU A 245 19.44 -8.91 3.98
C GLU A 245 19.22 -8.03 5.23
N PHE A 246 19.58 -8.56 6.40
CA PHE A 246 19.55 -7.81 7.64
C PHE A 246 20.80 -6.93 7.78
N VAL A 247 20.61 -5.62 7.96
CA VAL A 247 21.68 -4.64 8.13
C VAL A 247 21.64 -4.06 9.56
N ALA A 248 22.50 -4.58 10.43
CA ALA A 248 22.53 -4.22 11.85
C ALA A 248 22.77 -2.71 12.11
N ALA A 249 23.52 -2.03 11.23
CA ALA A 249 23.80 -0.59 11.35
C ALA A 249 22.54 0.28 11.31
N ASN A 250 21.50 -0.19 10.61
CA ASN A 250 20.22 0.50 10.44
C ASN A 250 19.19 0.12 11.53
N LEU A 251 19.56 -0.70 12.51
CA LEU A 251 18.62 -1.19 13.52
C LEU A 251 18.05 -0.08 14.40
N ILE A 252 18.85 0.92 14.76
CA ILE A 252 18.40 2.09 15.54
C ILE A 252 17.42 2.93 14.72
N GLU A 253 17.71 3.16 13.44
CA GLU A 253 16.80 3.81 12.52
C GLU A 253 15.47 3.05 12.43
N ALA A 254 15.50 1.73 12.30
CA ALA A 254 14.30 0.90 12.18
C ALA A 254 13.45 0.91 13.47
N LEU A 255 14.07 0.61 14.62
CA LEU A 255 13.39 0.43 15.90
C LEU A 255 12.94 1.75 16.53
N ILE A 256 13.71 2.82 16.35
CA ILE A 256 13.48 4.10 17.04
C ILE A 256 13.05 5.17 16.04
N GLY A 257 13.89 5.43 15.03
CA GLY A 257 13.68 6.51 14.07
C GLY A 257 12.35 6.39 13.31
N ARG A 258 12.22 5.32 12.52
CA ARG A 258 11.07 5.02 11.66
C ARG A 258 9.85 4.61 12.49
N SER A 259 10.03 3.74 13.47
CA SER A 259 8.91 3.16 14.22
C SER A 259 8.26 4.14 15.21
N LEU A 260 9.06 4.91 15.95
CA LEU A 260 8.57 5.66 17.11
C LEU A 260 8.64 7.18 16.89
N LEU A 261 9.77 7.70 16.42
CA LEU A 261 9.94 9.15 16.33
C LEU A 261 9.29 9.74 15.08
N TYR A 262 9.31 9.03 13.95
CA TYR A 262 8.85 9.53 12.66
C TYR A 262 7.52 10.32 12.68
N PRO A 263 6.41 9.85 13.28
CA PRO A 263 5.15 10.61 13.27
C PRO A 263 5.23 11.97 13.98
N LEU A 264 6.20 12.18 14.86
CA LEU A 264 6.36 13.40 15.65
C LEU A 264 7.33 14.40 15.00
N ILE A 265 8.24 13.92 14.15
CA ILE A 265 9.35 14.71 13.61
C ILE A 265 9.61 14.50 12.11
N PHE A 266 8.63 13.97 11.36
CA PHE A 266 8.77 13.63 9.94
C PHE A 266 9.37 14.74 9.04
N PRO A 267 9.16 16.07 9.27
CA PRO A 267 9.77 17.09 8.42
C PRO A 267 11.29 17.17 8.57
N TRP A 268 11.81 16.77 9.73
CA TRP A 268 13.25 16.81 10.06
C TRP A 268 13.87 15.42 10.12
N TYR A 269 13.17 14.40 9.62
CA TYR A 269 13.61 13.02 9.69
C TYR A 269 15.01 12.82 9.10
N SER A 270 15.29 13.46 7.96
CA SER A 270 16.61 13.40 7.29
C SER A 270 17.76 14.08 8.04
N GLY A 271 17.46 14.87 9.06
CA GLY A 271 18.45 15.49 9.94
C GLY A 271 18.83 14.62 11.15
N LEU A 272 18.24 13.43 11.30
CA LEU A 272 18.51 12.55 12.43
C LEU A 272 19.83 11.80 12.29
N SER A 273 20.38 11.43 13.45
CA SER A 273 21.46 10.46 13.60
C SER A 273 21.06 9.42 14.64
N ASN A 274 21.78 8.29 14.70
CA ASN A 274 21.54 7.27 15.72
C ASN A 274 21.61 7.84 17.15
N LEU A 275 22.59 8.71 17.42
CA LEU A 275 22.76 9.35 18.73
C LEU A 275 21.56 10.25 19.07
N LEU A 276 21.15 11.10 18.13
CA LEU A 276 20.01 11.99 18.32
C LEU A 276 18.70 11.20 18.48
N ALA A 277 18.50 10.14 17.69
CA ALA A 277 17.33 9.28 17.78
C ALA A 277 17.24 8.59 19.16
N VAL A 278 18.34 8.05 19.68
CA VAL A 278 18.38 7.46 21.03
C VAL A 278 18.07 8.51 22.09
N GLY A 279 18.68 9.70 22.01
CA GLY A 279 18.42 10.79 22.95
C GLY A 279 16.94 11.21 22.98
N LEU A 280 16.34 11.43 21.81
CA LEU A 280 14.92 11.78 21.68
C LEU A 280 14.01 10.65 22.18
N PHE A 281 14.37 9.38 21.95
CA PHE A 281 13.62 8.24 22.46
C PHE A 281 13.66 8.15 23.99
N LEU A 282 14.81 8.40 24.62
CA LEU A 282 14.89 8.43 26.09
C LEU A 282 14.02 9.55 26.68
N LEU A 283 14.00 10.73 26.06
CA LEU A 283 13.10 11.82 26.45
C LEU A 283 11.62 11.42 26.30
N LEU A 284 11.28 10.76 25.19
CA LEU A 284 9.93 10.25 24.94
C LEU A 284 9.52 9.19 25.97
N LEU A 285 10.43 8.29 26.34
CA LEU A 285 10.19 7.26 27.35
C LEU A 285 9.94 7.89 28.73
N VAL A 286 10.77 8.86 29.15
CA VAL A 286 10.56 9.61 30.38
C VAL A 286 9.18 10.28 30.36
N PHE A 287 8.83 10.95 29.26
CA PHE A 287 7.53 11.60 29.08
C PHE A 287 6.34 10.64 29.21
N VAL A 288 6.41 9.44 28.62
CA VAL A 288 5.33 8.43 28.71
C VAL A 288 5.24 7.86 30.14
N ILE A 289 6.38 7.55 30.77
CA ILE A 289 6.40 6.99 32.13
C ILE A 289 5.82 7.98 33.14
N THR A 290 6.24 9.24 33.09
CA THR A 290 5.70 10.29 33.95
C THR A 290 4.22 10.52 33.69
N ALA A 291 3.76 10.50 32.42
CA ALA A 291 2.34 10.59 32.09
C ALA A 291 1.54 9.42 32.69
N TYR A 292 2.07 8.19 32.63
CA TYR A 292 1.47 7.01 33.25
C TYR A 292 1.34 7.16 34.77
N VAL A 293 2.43 7.52 35.46
CA VAL A 293 2.45 7.72 36.92
C VAL A 293 1.49 8.83 37.35
N ARG A 294 1.42 9.91 36.56
CA ARG A 294 0.60 11.11 36.85
C ARG A 294 -0.81 11.04 36.29
N ALA A 295 -1.18 9.99 35.57
CA ALA A 295 -2.50 9.86 34.97
C ALA A 295 -3.59 9.91 36.05
N ARG A 296 -4.61 10.75 35.80
CA ARG A 296 -5.66 11.08 36.78
C ARG A 296 -6.67 9.96 36.97
N THR A 297 -6.96 9.23 35.90
CA THR A 297 -7.99 8.19 35.91
C THR A 297 -7.36 6.82 35.69
N PRO A 298 -7.90 5.76 36.30
CA PRO A 298 -7.48 4.39 36.01
C PRO A 298 -7.63 4.04 34.52
N ALA A 299 -8.67 4.56 33.87
CA ALA A 299 -8.91 4.35 32.44
C ALA A 299 -7.77 4.91 31.56
N ALA A 300 -7.26 6.12 31.87
CA ALA A 300 -6.10 6.68 31.18
C ALA A 300 -4.84 5.84 31.39
N ARG A 301 -4.58 5.36 32.62
CA ARG A 301 -3.45 4.46 32.92
C ARG A 301 -3.53 3.17 32.13
N THR A 302 -4.70 2.54 32.10
CA THR A 302 -4.92 1.32 31.32
C THR A 302 -4.66 1.56 29.84
N LEU A 303 -5.19 2.66 29.27
CA LEU A 303 -4.98 2.95 27.85
C LEU A 303 -3.49 3.20 27.53
N ILE A 304 -2.78 3.99 28.34
CA ILE A 304 -1.33 4.24 28.18
C ILE A 304 -0.55 2.92 28.24
N LEU A 305 -0.87 2.05 29.19
CA LEU A 305 -0.21 0.75 29.34
C LEU A 305 -0.45 -0.14 28.13
N LEU A 306 -1.71 -0.24 27.67
CA LEU A 306 -2.08 -1.05 26.50
C LEU A 306 -1.40 -0.52 25.23
N LEU A 307 -1.42 0.78 24.98
CA LEU A 307 -0.75 1.40 23.84
C LEU A 307 0.76 1.16 23.88
N SER A 308 1.40 1.32 25.04
CA SER A 308 2.84 1.08 25.20
C SER A 308 3.21 -0.39 24.96
N PHE A 309 2.42 -1.32 25.51
CA PHE A 309 2.59 -2.74 25.30
C PHE A 309 2.44 -3.12 23.82
N ALA A 310 1.42 -2.58 23.15
CA ALA A 310 1.22 -2.80 21.72
C ALA A 310 2.35 -2.22 20.87
N LEU A 311 2.84 -1.04 21.22
CA LEU A 311 3.93 -0.38 20.52
C LEU A 311 5.21 -1.23 20.58
N VAL A 312 5.58 -1.72 21.76
CA VAL A 312 6.75 -2.61 21.94
C VAL A 312 6.55 -3.92 21.17
N THR A 313 5.42 -4.59 21.38
CA THR A 313 5.12 -5.89 20.76
C THR A 313 5.14 -5.78 19.24
N TYR A 314 4.50 -4.75 18.69
CA TYR A 314 4.39 -4.58 17.24
C TYR A 314 5.73 -4.15 16.63
N THR A 315 6.50 -3.29 17.29
CA THR A 315 7.85 -2.91 16.84
C THR A 315 8.77 -4.12 16.78
N VAL A 316 8.80 -4.93 17.85
CA VAL A 316 9.60 -6.16 17.89
C VAL A 316 9.14 -7.15 16.82
N ALA A 317 7.83 -7.39 16.69
CA ALA A 317 7.28 -8.30 15.69
C ALA A 317 7.62 -7.85 14.26
N THR A 318 7.51 -6.55 13.94
CA THR A 318 7.83 -6.03 12.62
C THR A 318 9.29 -6.29 12.26
N ILE A 319 10.24 -6.03 13.16
CA ILE A 319 11.66 -6.27 12.89
C ILE A 319 12.00 -7.76 12.87
N ALA A 320 11.46 -8.54 13.80
CA ALA A 320 11.73 -9.98 13.88
C ALA A 320 11.16 -10.76 12.69
N MET A 321 9.95 -10.43 12.24
CA MET A 321 9.28 -11.12 11.13
C MET A 321 9.71 -10.59 9.76
N ARG A 322 10.33 -9.40 9.69
CA ARG A 322 10.77 -8.76 8.43
C ARG A 322 12.17 -8.14 8.60
N PRO A 323 13.21 -8.95 8.90
CA PRO A 323 14.55 -8.43 9.15
C PRO A 323 15.14 -7.66 7.95
N GLY A 324 14.77 -8.04 6.72
CA GLY A 324 15.18 -7.35 5.49
C GLY A 324 14.66 -5.92 5.34
N LEU A 325 13.76 -5.42 6.20
CA LEU A 325 13.39 -4.00 6.20
C LEU A 325 14.58 -3.08 6.47
N THR A 326 15.56 -3.57 7.23
CA THR A 326 16.75 -2.79 7.61
C THR A 326 17.62 -2.44 6.40
N SER A 327 17.62 -3.21 5.32
CA SER A 327 18.41 -2.88 4.12
C SER A 327 17.82 -1.76 3.27
N PHE A 328 16.52 -1.47 3.40
CA PHE A 328 15.86 -0.35 2.70
C PHE A 328 16.11 0.99 3.40
N LEU A 329 16.60 0.96 4.63
CA LEU A 329 16.93 2.16 5.39
C LEU A 329 18.26 2.75 4.93
N SER A 330 18.39 4.07 5.04
CA SER A 330 19.45 4.82 4.35
C SER A 330 20.08 5.90 5.22
N ASN A 331 20.28 5.60 6.52
CA ASN A 331 20.72 6.58 7.50
C ASN A 331 19.80 7.80 7.49
N TYR A 332 18.50 7.56 7.65
CA TYR A 332 17.43 8.55 7.77
C TYR A 332 17.12 9.36 6.49
N ARG A 333 17.75 9.06 5.34
CA ARG A 333 17.56 9.83 4.10
C ARG A 333 16.26 9.53 3.36
N ILE A 334 15.78 8.29 3.44
CA ILE A 334 14.54 7.84 2.79
C ILE A 334 13.61 7.18 3.80
N THR A 335 12.31 7.15 3.47
CA THR A 335 11.27 6.59 4.35
C THR A 335 10.71 5.26 3.82
N PHE A 336 11.00 4.89 2.58
CA PHE A 336 10.48 3.69 1.94
C PHE A 336 10.96 2.41 2.65
N PRO A 337 10.11 1.37 2.83
CA PRO A 337 8.66 1.33 2.62
C PRO A 337 7.86 1.74 3.88
N ASP A 338 7.00 2.75 3.78
CA ASP A 338 6.27 3.32 4.93
C ASP A 338 5.18 2.38 5.52
N ARG A 339 4.60 1.48 4.70
CA ARG A 339 3.47 0.62 5.09
C ARG A 339 3.73 -0.28 6.31
N TYR A 340 4.97 -0.68 6.55
CA TYR A 340 5.31 -1.56 7.68
C TYR A 340 5.45 -0.82 9.00
N PHE A 341 5.65 0.50 8.96
CA PHE A 341 5.81 1.34 10.14
C PHE A 341 4.53 2.09 10.51
N MET A 342 3.61 2.28 9.57
CA MET A 342 2.41 3.11 9.77
C MET A 342 1.56 2.69 10.98
N GLY A 343 1.37 1.38 11.20
CA GLY A 343 0.59 0.88 12.33
C GLY A 343 1.24 1.20 13.68
N ILE A 344 2.58 1.12 13.74
CA ILE A 344 3.39 1.50 14.91
C ILE A 344 3.33 3.03 15.10
N ASN A 345 3.46 3.79 14.01
CA ASN A 345 3.42 5.24 14.04
C ASN A 345 2.06 5.76 14.56
N LEU A 346 0.95 5.12 14.19
CA LEU A 346 -0.38 5.46 14.72
C LEU A 346 -0.48 5.18 16.22
N LEU A 347 -0.03 4.01 16.68
CA LEU A 347 0.00 3.69 18.11
C LEU A 347 0.80 4.75 18.88
N MET A 348 1.96 5.15 18.36
CA MET A 348 2.81 6.16 18.98
C MET A 348 2.15 7.54 19.00
N LEU A 349 1.51 7.96 17.90
CA LEU A 349 0.82 9.24 17.83
C LEU A 349 -0.33 9.31 18.85
N VAL A 350 -1.14 8.24 18.94
CA VAL A 350 -2.24 8.17 19.92
C VAL A 350 -1.68 8.14 21.35
N LEU A 351 -0.62 7.37 21.61
CA LEU A 351 0.06 7.33 22.91
C LEU A 351 0.59 8.72 23.32
N PHE A 352 1.19 9.45 22.38
CA PHE A 352 1.69 10.80 22.60
C PHE A 352 0.57 11.76 22.99
N VAL A 353 -0.54 11.77 22.24
CA VAL A 353 -1.69 12.65 22.51
C VAL A 353 -2.33 12.34 23.87
N VAL A 354 -2.54 11.05 24.20
CA VAL A 354 -3.09 10.64 25.50
C VAL A 354 -2.17 11.03 26.65
N SER A 355 -0.85 10.83 26.48
CA SER A 355 0.16 11.17 27.48
C SER A 355 0.24 12.69 27.71
N ALA A 356 0.27 13.48 26.64
CA ALA A 356 0.25 14.94 26.72
C ALA A 356 -1.04 15.46 27.37
N GLY A 357 -2.16 14.77 27.15
CA GLY A 357 -3.41 15.03 27.85
C GLY A 357 -3.32 14.88 29.37
N GLN A 358 -2.54 13.91 29.86
CA GLN A 358 -2.31 13.75 31.30
C GLN A 358 -1.48 14.89 31.89
N TYR A 359 -0.55 15.45 31.13
CA TYR A 359 0.20 16.65 31.49
C TYR A 359 -0.68 17.91 31.49
N LEU A 360 -1.49 18.09 30.45
CA LEU A 360 -2.40 19.23 30.31
C LEU A 360 -3.42 19.28 31.46
N ALA A 361 -3.81 18.10 31.96
CA ALA A 361 -4.70 18.02 33.09
C ALA A 361 -4.05 18.57 34.38
N GLN A 362 -2.72 18.49 34.56
CA GLN A 362 -2.03 18.94 35.77
C GLN A 362 -2.10 20.47 36.00
N GLN A 363 -1.47 20.95 37.06
CA GLN A 363 -1.31 22.38 37.35
C GLN A 363 0.14 22.84 37.15
N GLY A 364 0.37 24.15 37.09
CA GLY A 364 1.71 24.75 37.02
C GLY A 364 2.49 24.44 35.74
N TRP A 365 3.79 24.16 35.88
CA TRP A 365 4.70 23.97 34.74
C TRP A 365 4.37 22.74 33.88
N MET A 366 3.84 21.67 34.48
CA MET A 366 3.46 20.44 33.75
C MET A 366 2.34 20.70 32.75
N ARG A 367 1.37 21.56 33.11
CA ARG A 367 0.30 21.97 32.19
C ARG A 367 0.86 22.76 31.01
N ARG A 368 1.80 23.67 31.27
CA ARG A 368 2.48 24.45 30.23
C ARG A 368 3.29 23.54 29.30
N LEU A 369 3.98 22.54 29.85
CA LEU A 369 4.68 21.55 29.05
C LEU A 369 3.72 20.75 28.16
N GLY A 370 2.62 20.22 28.72
CA GLY A 370 1.60 19.51 27.94
C GLY A 370 1.01 20.36 26.82
N MET A 371 0.69 21.62 27.11
CA MET A 371 0.23 22.59 26.12
C MET A 371 1.28 22.84 25.03
N GLY A 372 2.54 23.11 25.42
CA GLY A 372 3.64 23.34 24.49
C GLY A 372 3.89 22.14 23.56
N LEU A 373 3.84 20.91 24.09
CA LEU A 373 3.99 19.69 23.30
C LEU A 373 2.86 19.50 22.27
N LEU A 374 1.61 19.77 22.65
CA LEU A 374 0.45 19.65 21.75
C LEU A 374 0.46 20.76 20.69
N THR A 375 0.83 21.98 21.07
CA THR A 375 1.02 23.10 20.14
C THR A 375 2.13 22.78 19.16
N ALA A 376 3.28 22.28 19.64
CA ALA A 376 4.39 21.87 18.78
C ALA A 376 3.94 20.79 17.78
N LEU A 377 3.27 19.73 18.24
CA LEU A 377 2.74 18.69 17.34
C LEU A 377 1.77 19.26 16.29
N THR A 378 0.87 20.15 16.71
CA THR A 378 -0.04 20.83 15.78
C THR A 378 0.71 21.63 14.72
N LEU A 379 1.73 22.38 15.14
CA LEU A 379 2.56 23.17 14.23
C LEU A 379 3.34 22.29 13.25
N VAL A 380 3.89 21.14 13.69
CA VAL A 380 4.57 20.18 12.81
C VAL A 380 3.66 19.75 11.65
N TYR A 381 2.41 19.41 11.95
CA TYR A 381 1.44 18.97 10.95
C TYR A 381 0.92 20.15 10.10
N ALA A 382 0.60 21.27 10.72
CA ALA A 382 0.05 22.45 10.02
C ALA A 382 1.07 23.10 9.08
N CYS A 383 2.36 23.09 9.44
CA CYS A 383 3.43 23.67 8.62
C CYS A 383 3.99 22.71 7.57
N SER A 384 3.57 21.44 7.54
CA SER A 384 4.10 20.44 6.60
C SER A 384 3.01 19.78 5.72
N PRO A 385 2.04 20.53 5.15
CA PRO A 385 0.95 19.94 4.38
C PRO A 385 1.45 19.20 3.13
N GLY A 386 2.52 19.68 2.47
CA GLY A 386 3.10 19.02 1.29
C GLY A 386 3.68 17.63 1.56
N SER A 387 3.97 17.29 2.83
CA SER A 387 4.37 15.93 3.21
C SER A 387 3.18 15.01 3.43
N ILE A 388 2.00 15.57 3.70
CA ILE A 388 0.77 14.84 4.09
C ILE A 388 -0.20 14.71 2.91
N PHE A 389 -0.41 15.76 2.13
CA PHE A 389 -1.37 15.84 1.03
C PHE A 389 -0.68 15.69 -0.33
N GLU A 390 -1.33 14.98 -1.26
CA GLU A 390 -0.89 14.77 -2.65
C GLU A 390 -1.90 15.41 -3.64
N TRP A 391 -1.98 16.75 -3.66
CA TRP A 391 -3.00 17.46 -4.46
C TRP A 391 -2.72 17.50 -5.97
N SER A 392 -1.46 17.68 -6.38
CA SER A 392 -1.10 17.88 -7.79
C SER A 392 -0.75 16.58 -8.51
N ALA A 393 0.06 15.74 -7.85
CA ALA A 393 0.48 14.45 -8.37
C ALA A 393 0.78 13.52 -7.20
N SER A 394 0.57 12.22 -7.41
CA SER A 394 1.00 11.24 -6.43
C SER A 394 2.53 11.19 -6.35
N LYS A 395 3.08 11.05 -5.14
CA LYS A 395 4.53 10.87 -4.94
C LYS A 395 5.01 9.49 -5.39
N LEU A 396 4.08 8.53 -5.43
CA LEU A 396 4.29 7.20 -5.99
C LEU A 396 3.13 6.92 -6.96
N PRO A 397 3.21 7.42 -8.21
CA PRO A 397 2.21 7.10 -9.22
C PRO A 397 2.30 5.60 -9.51
N ILE A 398 1.30 4.85 -9.04
CA ILE A 398 1.22 3.39 -9.25
C ILE A 398 0.80 3.10 -10.68
N ARG A 399 -0.19 3.85 -11.19
CA ARG A 399 -0.59 3.78 -12.59
C ARG A 399 0.54 4.33 -13.46
N LYS A 400 1.11 3.49 -14.32
CA LYS A 400 2.16 3.88 -15.27
C LYS A 400 1.64 3.96 -16.69
N GLU A 401 0.98 2.89 -17.15
CA GLU A 401 0.62 2.72 -18.56
C GLU A 401 -0.89 2.62 -18.70
N PHE A 402 -1.50 1.58 -18.13
CA PHE A 402 -2.90 1.25 -18.35
C PHE A 402 -3.76 1.60 -17.14
N THR A 403 -4.96 2.08 -17.40
CA THR A 403 -6.11 2.06 -16.47
C THR A 403 -6.56 0.62 -16.22
N PHE A 404 -7.31 0.38 -15.14
CA PHE A 404 -7.82 -0.96 -14.88
C PHE A 404 -8.80 -1.45 -15.96
N ALA A 405 -9.61 -0.55 -16.53
CA ALA A 405 -10.48 -0.89 -17.65
C ALA A 405 -9.67 -1.36 -18.89
N GLU A 406 -8.60 -0.65 -19.24
CA GLU A 406 -7.70 -1.08 -20.31
C GLU A 406 -7.02 -2.43 -19.97
N GLN A 407 -6.63 -2.66 -18.71
CA GLN A 407 -6.07 -3.94 -18.27
C GLN A 407 -7.06 -5.10 -18.45
N LEU A 408 -8.35 -4.87 -18.19
CA LEU A 408 -9.42 -5.85 -18.46
C LEU A 408 -9.56 -6.14 -19.95
N CYS A 409 -9.50 -5.11 -20.80
CA CYS A 409 -9.52 -5.27 -22.26
C CYS A 409 -8.33 -6.08 -22.79
N LEU A 410 -7.14 -5.80 -22.26
CA LEU A 410 -5.88 -6.47 -22.59
C LEU A 410 -5.72 -7.86 -21.93
N SER A 411 -6.76 -8.37 -21.26
CA SER A 411 -6.73 -9.69 -20.65
C SER A 411 -6.56 -10.79 -21.69
N THR A 412 -5.79 -11.82 -21.33
CA THR A 412 -5.44 -12.93 -22.23
C THR A 412 -6.13 -14.21 -21.78
N PRO A 413 -6.77 -14.98 -22.67
CA PRO A 413 -7.34 -16.27 -22.30
C PRO A 413 -6.24 -17.24 -21.87
N ILE A 414 -6.53 -18.05 -20.86
CA ILE A 414 -5.62 -19.10 -20.40
C ILE A 414 -6.00 -20.40 -21.14
N PRO A 415 -5.13 -20.94 -22.02
CA PRO A 415 -5.45 -22.12 -22.82
C PRO A 415 -5.92 -23.30 -21.96
N GLY A 416 -7.01 -23.94 -22.39
CA GLY A 416 -7.59 -25.10 -21.69
C GLY A 416 -8.42 -24.77 -20.45
N THR A 417 -8.74 -23.50 -20.20
CA THR A 417 -9.60 -23.08 -19.08
C THR A 417 -10.59 -22.00 -19.51
N ASP A 418 -11.68 -21.84 -18.76
CA ASP A 418 -12.64 -20.74 -18.93
C ASP A 418 -12.19 -19.45 -18.21
N ASN A 419 -10.88 -19.30 -17.94
CA ASN A 419 -10.33 -18.16 -17.24
C ASN A 419 -9.52 -17.26 -18.18
N VAL A 420 -9.45 -15.99 -17.79
CA VAL A 420 -8.57 -14.99 -18.40
C VAL A 420 -7.59 -14.45 -17.36
N GLN A 421 -6.41 -14.10 -17.84
CA GLN A 421 -5.37 -13.46 -17.07
C GLN A 421 -5.37 -11.96 -17.35
N VAL A 422 -5.61 -11.17 -16.30
CA VAL A 422 -5.58 -9.71 -16.31
C VAL A 422 -4.30 -9.25 -15.59
N GLN A 423 -3.54 -8.36 -16.20
CA GLN A 423 -2.36 -7.76 -15.58
C GLN A 423 -2.78 -6.67 -14.59
N VAL A 424 -2.18 -6.65 -13.39
CA VAL A 424 -2.46 -5.64 -12.35
C VAL A 424 -1.15 -5.07 -11.81
N TYR A 425 -1.21 -3.94 -11.10
CA TYR A 425 0.00 -3.28 -10.63
C TYR A 425 0.56 -3.93 -9.37
N PRO A 426 1.87 -3.84 -9.08
CA PRO A 426 2.91 -3.32 -9.96
C PRO A 426 3.20 -4.27 -11.13
N LEU A 427 3.18 -3.72 -12.36
CA LEU A 427 3.50 -4.46 -13.57
C LEU A 427 4.98 -4.83 -13.64
N PRO A 428 5.35 -5.93 -14.31
CA PRO A 428 4.47 -6.94 -14.93
C PRO A 428 4.19 -8.16 -14.02
N ASN A 429 4.65 -8.10 -12.77
CA ASN A 429 4.78 -9.27 -11.93
C ASN A 429 3.44 -9.71 -11.31
N TRP A 430 2.46 -8.81 -11.24
CA TRP A 430 1.18 -9.08 -10.61
C TRP A 430 0.09 -9.34 -11.64
N LYS A 431 -0.61 -10.46 -11.46
CA LYS A 431 -1.65 -10.93 -12.36
C LYS A 431 -2.84 -11.37 -11.53
N MET A 432 -4.04 -11.18 -12.06
CA MET A 432 -5.27 -11.72 -11.49
C MET A 432 -5.90 -12.67 -12.52
N VAL A 433 -6.28 -13.86 -12.06
CA VAL A 433 -6.87 -14.91 -12.91
C VAL A 433 -8.35 -15.04 -12.54
N VAL A 434 -9.22 -14.62 -13.46
CA VAL A 434 -10.66 -14.55 -13.25
C VAL A 434 -11.42 -15.33 -14.32
N PRO A 435 -12.66 -15.80 -14.04
CA PRO A 435 -13.51 -16.38 -15.06
C PRO A 435 -13.74 -15.41 -16.22
N ALA A 436 -13.64 -15.89 -17.46
CA ALA A 436 -13.77 -15.09 -18.68
C ALA A 436 -15.09 -14.31 -18.72
N GLN A 437 -16.19 -14.94 -18.27
CA GLN A 437 -17.52 -14.33 -18.16
C GLN A 437 -17.60 -13.10 -17.23
N ARG A 438 -16.61 -12.88 -16.36
CA ARG A 438 -16.56 -11.70 -15.49
C ARG A 438 -15.87 -10.51 -16.15
N VAL A 439 -15.18 -10.72 -17.27
CA VAL A 439 -14.49 -9.66 -18.01
C VAL A 439 -15.34 -9.28 -19.20
N ASP A 440 -16.01 -8.12 -19.09
CA ASP A 440 -16.74 -7.54 -20.20
C ASP A 440 -15.77 -6.82 -21.14
N LYS A 441 -15.77 -7.22 -22.41
CA LYS A 441 -14.97 -6.61 -23.47
C LYS A 441 -15.81 -5.85 -24.51
N ALA A 442 -17.12 -5.73 -24.32
CA ALA A 442 -18.02 -5.12 -25.30
C ALA A 442 -17.65 -3.67 -25.61
N ASP A 443 -17.26 -2.91 -24.58
CA ASP A 443 -16.88 -1.50 -24.69
C ASP A 443 -15.36 -1.29 -24.81
N CYS A 444 -14.59 -2.35 -25.10
CA CYS A 444 -13.16 -2.19 -25.28
C CYS A 444 -12.87 -1.39 -26.55
N PRO A 445 -12.12 -0.27 -26.45
CA PRO A 445 -11.70 0.47 -27.63
C PRO A 445 -11.04 -0.48 -28.63
N ALA A 446 -11.45 -0.41 -29.90
CA ALA A 446 -10.80 -1.15 -30.97
C ALA A 446 -9.28 -0.88 -30.98
N SER A 447 -8.86 0.32 -30.57
CA SER A 447 -7.45 0.66 -30.45
C SER A 447 -6.66 -0.15 -29.42
N LEU A 448 -7.31 -0.78 -28.42
CA LEU A 448 -6.68 -1.71 -27.49
C LEU A 448 -6.65 -3.14 -28.01
N ASP A 449 -7.45 -3.45 -29.02
CA ASP A 449 -7.22 -4.62 -29.85
C ASP A 449 -5.98 -4.31 -30.68
N ALA A 450 -4.89 -5.04 -30.40
CA ALA A 450 -3.55 -4.74 -30.90
C ALA A 450 -3.51 -4.58 -32.43
N SER A 451 -4.43 -5.21 -33.14
CA SER A 451 -4.58 -5.15 -34.60
C SER A 451 -5.57 -4.12 -35.16
N ALA A 452 -6.48 -3.54 -34.37
CA ALA A 452 -7.58 -2.75 -34.94
C ALA A 452 -7.27 -1.23 -34.99
N GLY A 453 -7.27 -0.68 -36.21
CA GLY A 453 -7.13 0.76 -36.48
C GLY A 453 -5.68 1.29 -36.53
N TYR A 454 -4.68 0.42 -36.39
CA TYR A 454 -3.28 0.76 -36.67
C TYR A 454 -3.04 0.74 -38.18
N VAL A 455 -2.55 1.86 -38.71
CA VAL A 455 -2.06 1.95 -40.09
C VAL A 455 -0.57 2.17 -40.03
N ALA A 456 0.21 1.17 -40.43
CA ALA A 456 1.65 1.31 -40.58
C ALA A 456 1.94 2.37 -41.66
N THR A 457 2.65 3.44 -41.27
CA THR A 457 3.05 4.51 -42.18
C THR A 457 4.43 4.21 -42.78
N VAL A 458 5.34 3.70 -41.96
CA VAL A 458 6.70 3.32 -42.38
C VAL A 458 7.12 2.01 -41.71
N SER A 459 7.86 1.18 -42.44
CA SER A 459 8.49 -0.03 -41.90
C SER A 459 9.97 0.23 -41.59
N GLY A 460 10.56 -0.57 -40.72
CA GLY A 460 11.98 -0.53 -40.38
C GLY A 460 12.68 -1.83 -40.76
N GLU A 461 13.85 -1.71 -41.39
CA GLU A 461 14.72 -2.84 -41.72
C GLU A 461 16.02 -2.78 -40.91
N PRO A 462 16.53 -3.92 -40.39
CA PRO A 462 17.76 -3.94 -39.62
C PRO A 462 18.96 -3.59 -40.51
N VAL A 463 19.74 -2.57 -40.12
CA VAL A 463 20.91 -2.08 -40.86
C VAL A 463 22.23 -2.18 -40.10
N GLN A 464 22.16 -2.29 -38.78
CA GLN A 464 23.34 -2.40 -37.92
C GLN A 464 22.99 -3.21 -36.69
N VAL A 465 23.95 -4.02 -36.23
CA VAL A 465 23.86 -4.73 -34.96
C VAL A 465 25.13 -4.53 -34.15
N ASN A 466 25.04 -4.70 -32.84
CA ASN A 466 26.18 -4.67 -31.93
C ASN A 466 26.00 -5.73 -30.86
N HIS A 467 27.09 -6.40 -30.46
CA HIS A 467 27.07 -7.53 -29.51
C HIS A 467 26.00 -8.59 -29.81
N LEU A 468 25.75 -8.78 -31.11
CA LEU A 468 24.79 -9.68 -31.70
C LEU A 468 25.47 -10.35 -32.90
N ALA A 469 25.57 -11.67 -32.88
CA ALA A 469 26.06 -12.46 -34.00
C ALA A 469 24.86 -12.98 -34.81
N PRO A 470 24.76 -12.67 -36.12
CA PRO A 470 23.67 -13.16 -36.94
C PRO A 470 23.71 -14.70 -37.01
N THR A 471 22.54 -15.33 -36.94
CA THR A 471 22.38 -16.79 -37.10
C THR A 471 21.65 -17.10 -38.41
N GLN A 472 20.32 -17.29 -38.38
CA GLN A 472 19.45 -17.57 -39.54
C GLN A 472 18.18 -16.72 -39.43
N ASP A 473 17.55 -16.36 -40.55
CA ASP A 473 16.24 -15.70 -40.59
C ASP A 473 16.08 -14.48 -39.66
N HIS A 474 16.99 -13.50 -39.77
CA HIS A 474 17.01 -12.29 -38.92
C HIS A 474 17.14 -12.56 -37.41
N GLU A 475 17.52 -13.77 -37.01
CA GLU A 475 17.88 -14.08 -35.63
C GLU A 475 19.31 -13.66 -35.33
N TYR A 476 19.51 -13.21 -34.10
CA TYR A 476 20.80 -12.79 -33.59
C TYR A 476 21.08 -13.45 -32.25
N ARG A 477 22.23 -14.12 -32.15
CA ARG A 477 22.75 -14.63 -30.88
C ARG A 477 23.43 -13.52 -30.09
N VAL A 478 23.02 -13.32 -28.85
CA VAL A 478 23.64 -12.36 -27.93
C VAL A 478 25.04 -12.85 -27.55
N ASN A 479 26.06 -12.03 -27.82
CA ASN A 479 27.46 -12.40 -27.61
C ASN A 479 28.30 -11.34 -26.87
N GLY A 480 27.66 -10.29 -26.32
CA GLY A 480 28.34 -9.24 -25.56
C GLY A 480 27.40 -8.51 -24.60
N VAL A 481 27.91 -7.41 -24.03
CA VAL A 481 27.29 -6.73 -22.88
C VAL A 481 26.30 -5.61 -23.25
N ASP A 482 26.25 -5.21 -24.52
CA ASP A 482 25.40 -4.12 -25.05
C ASP A 482 24.75 -4.55 -26.38
N PRO A 483 23.87 -5.58 -26.37
CA PRO A 483 23.23 -6.11 -27.57
C PRO A 483 22.15 -5.17 -28.10
N TYR A 484 22.29 -4.72 -29.35
CA TYR A 484 21.28 -3.90 -30.00
C TYR A 484 21.16 -4.11 -31.50
N VAL A 485 19.97 -3.81 -32.03
CA VAL A 485 19.67 -3.76 -33.48
C VAL A 485 19.20 -2.35 -33.84
N VAL A 486 19.79 -1.77 -34.89
CA VAL A 486 19.35 -0.50 -35.49
C VAL A 486 18.52 -0.79 -36.72
N PHE A 487 17.32 -0.24 -36.76
CA PHE A 487 16.38 -0.29 -37.86
C PHE A 487 16.42 1.04 -38.62
N LYS A 488 16.65 0.98 -39.93
CA LYS A 488 16.46 2.13 -40.83
C LYS A 488 15.02 2.14 -41.31
N LEU A 489 14.37 3.29 -41.20
CA LEU A 489 13.01 3.45 -41.67
C LEU A 489 12.95 3.53 -43.19
N SER A 490 11.89 2.98 -43.80
CA SER A 490 11.67 2.96 -45.25
C SER A 490 11.62 4.37 -45.84
N SER A 491 11.15 5.35 -45.07
CA SER A 491 11.21 6.78 -45.36
C SER A 491 11.29 7.57 -44.05
N PRO A 492 11.87 8.79 -44.05
CA PRO A 492 11.77 9.69 -42.91
C PRO A 492 10.30 9.97 -42.56
N VAL A 493 9.98 10.02 -41.27
CA VAL A 493 8.62 10.30 -40.79
C VAL A 493 8.62 11.29 -39.63
N GLU A 494 7.70 12.25 -39.64
CA GLU A 494 7.58 13.19 -38.53
C GLU A 494 7.11 12.47 -37.27
N ALA A 495 7.82 12.69 -36.16
CA ALA A 495 7.52 11.98 -34.92
C ALA A 495 6.09 12.28 -34.40
N ALA A 496 5.58 13.48 -34.70
CA ALA A 496 4.23 13.93 -34.37
C ALA A 496 3.13 13.12 -35.08
N ASP A 497 3.42 12.52 -36.24
CA ASP A 497 2.47 11.71 -37.01
C ASP A 497 2.45 10.24 -36.56
N ILE A 498 3.39 9.84 -35.69
CA ILE A 498 3.50 8.48 -35.18
C ILE A 498 2.99 8.43 -33.76
N SER A 499 1.91 7.66 -33.55
CA SER A 499 1.41 7.36 -32.20
C SER A 499 1.84 5.98 -31.72
N ARG A 500 2.23 5.06 -32.63
CA ARG A 500 2.55 3.68 -32.28
C ARG A 500 3.77 3.14 -33.01
N LEU A 501 4.55 2.36 -32.27
CA LEU A 501 5.55 1.44 -32.80
C LEU A 501 5.05 0.01 -32.61
N THR A 502 5.15 -0.82 -33.64
CA THR A 502 4.82 -2.24 -33.59
C THR A 502 5.99 -3.09 -34.07
N PHE A 503 6.13 -4.30 -33.53
CA PHE A 503 7.17 -5.26 -33.91
C PHE A 503 6.80 -6.65 -33.38
N ASP A 504 7.28 -7.69 -34.04
CA ASP A 504 7.29 -9.04 -33.50
C ASP A 504 8.60 -9.29 -32.79
N PHE A 505 8.51 -9.81 -31.57
CA PHE A 505 9.66 -10.09 -30.73
C PHE A 505 9.72 -11.57 -30.41
N TYR A 506 10.87 -12.17 -30.66
CA TYR A 506 11.17 -13.53 -30.23
C TYR A 506 12.42 -13.51 -29.36
N CYS A 507 12.35 -14.23 -28.26
CA CYS A 507 13.48 -14.41 -27.37
C CYS A 507 13.63 -15.88 -26.96
N GLN A 508 14.74 -16.50 -27.29
CA GLN A 508 15.11 -17.80 -26.74
C GLN A 508 15.99 -17.60 -25.50
N SER A 509 15.58 -18.17 -24.37
CA SER A 509 16.35 -18.13 -23.12
C SER A 509 16.26 -19.49 -22.40
N PRO A 510 17.33 -19.94 -21.70
CA PRO A 510 17.30 -21.16 -20.88
C PRO A 510 16.23 -21.12 -19.79
N GLN A 511 15.93 -19.91 -19.32
CA GLN A 511 14.84 -19.62 -18.40
C GLN A 511 13.91 -18.64 -19.14
N PRO A 512 12.89 -19.14 -19.85
CA PRO A 512 12.01 -18.30 -20.64
C PRO A 512 11.33 -17.28 -19.72
N ALA A 513 11.76 -16.03 -19.82
CA ALA A 513 11.08 -14.93 -19.18
C ALA A 513 9.84 -14.62 -20.01
N ASP A 514 8.68 -14.46 -19.35
CA ASP A 514 7.45 -13.97 -19.99
C ASP A 514 7.68 -12.61 -20.68
N GLN A 515 8.66 -11.85 -20.20
CA GLN A 515 9.02 -10.53 -20.67
C GLN A 515 10.53 -10.26 -20.58
N VAL A 516 11.06 -9.53 -21.55
CA VAL A 516 12.45 -9.09 -21.61
C VAL A 516 12.49 -7.57 -21.54
N LEU A 517 13.28 -7.01 -20.61
CA LEU A 517 13.44 -5.57 -20.52
C LEU A 517 14.30 -5.06 -21.68
N ALA A 518 13.72 -4.15 -22.45
CA ALA A 518 14.33 -3.54 -23.62
C ALA A 518 14.28 -2.02 -23.53
N GLN A 519 15.12 -1.39 -24.34
CA GLN A 519 15.19 0.05 -24.46
C GLN A 519 15.09 0.45 -25.93
N LEU A 520 14.22 1.41 -26.22
CA LEU A 520 14.01 1.98 -27.53
C LEU A 520 14.73 3.32 -27.60
N PHE A 521 15.58 3.52 -28.59
CA PHE A 521 16.16 4.80 -28.96
C PHE A 521 15.68 5.18 -30.35
N TRP A 522 15.64 6.48 -30.65
CA TRP A 522 15.36 6.97 -32.00
C TRP A 522 16.35 8.04 -32.39
N ARG A 523 16.54 8.15 -33.70
CA ARG A 523 17.45 9.09 -34.36
C ARG A 523 16.66 9.93 -35.34
N THR A 524 16.91 11.24 -35.35
CA THR A 524 16.34 12.17 -36.32
C THR A 524 17.32 12.40 -37.47
N GLN A 525 16.90 13.12 -38.51
CA GLN A 525 17.80 13.48 -39.62
C GLN A 525 19.02 14.30 -39.15
N ASP A 526 18.83 15.18 -38.17
CA ASP A 526 19.84 16.16 -37.73
C ASP A 526 20.67 15.69 -36.52
N GLU A 527 20.19 14.70 -35.77
CA GLU A 527 20.82 14.31 -34.50
C GLU A 527 20.97 12.80 -34.38
N GLY A 528 22.07 12.36 -33.75
CA GLY A 528 22.34 10.95 -33.45
C GLY A 528 21.46 10.37 -32.33
N PHE A 529 21.65 9.07 -32.06
CA PHE A 529 21.08 8.44 -30.86
C PHE A 529 21.60 9.15 -29.60
N SER A 530 20.71 9.38 -28.63
CA SER A 530 21.02 10.10 -27.40
C SER A 530 20.38 9.41 -26.20
N ALA A 531 21.09 9.38 -25.08
CA ALA A 531 20.56 8.90 -23.80
C ALA A 531 19.34 9.70 -23.31
N ALA A 532 19.16 10.94 -23.80
CA ALA A 532 17.98 11.75 -23.49
C ALA A 532 16.72 11.34 -24.26
N ARG A 533 16.84 10.49 -25.30
CA ARG A 533 15.75 10.04 -26.17
C ARG A 533 15.66 8.54 -26.17
N ASN A 534 15.15 8.02 -25.06
CA ASN A 534 14.92 6.61 -24.93
C ASN A 534 13.65 6.30 -24.14
N ILE A 535 13.12 5.10 -24.36
CA ILE A 535 12.00 4.55 -23.61
C ILE A 535 12.40 3.16 -23.15
N VAL A 536 12.21 2.86 -21.86
CA VAL A 536 12.37 1.51 -21.32
C VAL A 536 11.01 0.83 -21.27
N PHE A 537 10.91 -0.38 -21.80
CA PHE A 537 9.67 -1.15 -21.84
C PHE A 537 9.97 -2.65 -21.70
N ALA A 538 8.92 -3.45 -21.54
CA ALA A 538 9.02 -4.90 -21.41
C ALA A 538 8.46 -5.59 -22.66
N ALA A 539 9.35 -6.15 -23.49
CA ALA A 539 8.99 -6.88 -24.70
C ALA A 539 8.47 -8.29 -24.34
N ARG A 540 7.40 -8.75 -25.00
CA ARG A 540 6.79 -10.08 -24.85
C ARG A 540 7.07 -10.93 -26.08
N GLN A 541 6.98 -12.25 -25.96
CA GLN A 541 6.98 -13.12 -27.14
C GLN A 541 5.81 -12.77 -28.08
N GLY A 542 6.08 -12.72 -29.39
CA GLY A 542 5.11 -12.38 -30.43
C GLY A 542 4.95 -10.87 -30.66
N LYS A 543 3.74 -10.44 -31.04
CA LYS A 543 3.47 -9.06 -31.43
C LYS A 543 3.48 -8.11 -30.23
N ASN A 544 4.24 -7.02 -30.36
CA ASN A 544 4.37 -5.97 -29.38
C ASN A 544 3.94 -4.61 -29.94
N PHE A 545 3.52 -3.73 -29.03
CA PHE A 545 3.02 -2.40 -29.32
C PHE A 545 3.54 -1.43 -28.28
N ILE A 546 4.05 -0.29 -28.73
CA ILE A 546 4.47 0.81 -27.87
C ILE A 546 3.67 2.04 -28.29
N ASP A 547 2.88 2.60 -27.38
CA ASP A 547 2.24 3.91 -27.57
C ASP A 547 3.27 5.01 -27.33
N VAL A 548 3.98 5.36 -28.40
CA VAL A 548 5.09 6.30 -28.35
C VAL A 548 4.62 7.74 -28.14
N SER A 549 3.35 8.04 -28.40
CA SER A 549 2.76 9.38 -28.20
C SER A 549 2.74 9.84 -26.75
N ARG A 550 2.84 8.89 -25.80
CA ARG A 550 2.82 9.16 -24.36
C ARG A 550 4.14 9.71 -23.82
N PHE A 551 5.23 9.59 -24.59
CA PHE A 551 6.55 10.02 -24.15
C PHE A 551 6.83 11.42 -24.69
N ARG A 552 7.08 12.36 -23.79
CA ARG A 552 7.30 13.76 -24.16
C ARG A 552 8.52 13.91 -25.07
N GLU A 553 9.52 13.08 -24.86
CA GLU A 553 10.76 13.01 -25.62
C GLU A 553 10.53 12.56 -27.07
N TRP A 554 9.44 11.82 -27.33
CA TRP A 554 9.07 11.37 -28.68
C TRP A 554 8.59 12.54 -29.55
N ALA A 555 7.99 13.58 -28.95
CA ALA A 555 7.53 14.77 -29.65
C ALA A 555 8.72 15.63 -30.13
N SER A 556 9.38 15.18 -31.20
CA SER A 556 10.45 15.86 -31.90
C SER A 556 9.90 16.55 -33.15
N PRO A 557 10.30 17.79 -33.45
CA PRO A 557 9.93 18.48 -34.70
C PRO A 557 10.72 17.99 -35.92
N ALA A 558 11.72 17.15 -35.73
CA ALA A 558 12.54 16.60 -36.80
C ALA A 558 12.12 15.16 -37.14
N ALA A 559 12.11 14.86 -38.43
CA ALA A 559 11.78 13.54 -38.96
C ALA A 559 12.70 12.44 -38.41
N LEU A 560 12.09 11.35 -37.97
CA LEU A 560 12.71 10.12 -37.55
C LEU A 560 13.27 9.39 -38.77
N THR A 561 14.49 8.88 -38.66
CA THR A 561 15.15 8.13 -39.76
C THR A 561 15.57 6.73 -39.33
N GLN A 562 15.86 6.53 -38.05
CA GLN A 562 16.25 5.24 -37.50
C GLN A 562 15.70 5.04 -36.09
N VAL A 563 15.49 3.78 -35.74
CA VAL A 563 15.13 3.33 -34.40
C VAL A 563 16.15 2.28 -33.96
N ARG A 564 16.57 2.31 -32.70
CA ARG A 564 17.51 1.35 -32.13
C ARG A 564 16.85 0.63 -30.96
N PHE A 565 16.96 -0.69 -30.95
CA PHE A 565 16.38 -1.57 -29.95
C PHE A 565 17.50 -2.26 -29.17
N ASP A 566 17.55 -2.05 -27.86
CA ASP A 566 18.59 -2.55 -26.97
C ASP A 566 17.99 -3.53 -25.95
N LEU A 567 18.72 -4.59 -25.60
CA LEU A 567 18.37 -5.39 -24.41
C LEU A 567 19.11 -4.84 -23.20
N ILE A 568 18.36 -4.52 -22.15
CA ILE A 568 18.94 -3.96 -20.92
C ILE A 568 19.75 -5.01 -20.16
N LYS A 569 19.33 -6.28 -20.25
CA LYS A 569 19.98 -7.42 -19.60
C LYS A 569 20.28 -8.50 -20.63
N PRO A 570 21.52 -8.56 -21.13
CA PRO A 570 21.91 -9.53 -22.16
C PRO A 570 21.63 -10.98 -21.75
N GLY A 571 21.73 -11.31 -20.46
CA GLY A 571 21.47 -12.66 -19.94
C GLY A 571 19.99 -13.07 -19.93
N ASP A 572 19.05 -12.15 -20.14
CA ASP A 572 17.61 -12.49 -20.19
C ASP A 572 17.26 -13.18 -21.53
N CYS A 573 18.11 -13.06 -22.56
CA CYS A 573 17.87 -13.61 -23.89
C CYS A 573 19.16 -14.08 -24.60
N GLU A 574 19.22 -15.34 -25.02
CA GLU A 574 20.36 -15.89 -25.77
C GLU A 574 20.26 -15.66 -27.27
N VAL A 575 19.06 -15.78 -27.83
CA VAL A 575 18.78 -15.54 -29.26
C VAL A 575 17.60 -14.61 -29.37
N ILE A 576 17.76 -13.52 -30.12
CA ILE A 576 16.72 -12.51 -30.32
C ILE A 576 16.32 -12.46 -31.80
N ARG A 577 15.02 -12.27 -32.05
CA ARG A 577 14.50 -11.88 -33.36
C ARG A 577 13.56 -10.71 -33.18
N ILE A 578 13.70 -9.70 -34.02
CA ILE A 578 12.83 -8.53 -34.04
C ILE A 578 12.40 -8.33 -35.49
N ASP A 579 11.15 -8.68 -35.78
CA ASP A 579 10.57 -8.65 -37.13
C ASP A 579 9.45 -7.61 -37.21
N GLU A 580 9.04 -7.32 -38.45
CA GLU A 580 7.88 -6.47 -38.75
C GLU A 580 7.86 -5.15 -37.98
N LEU A 581 9.03 -4.53 -37.78
CA LEU A 581 9.10 -3.24 -37.13
C LEU A 581 8.39 -2.21 -38.00
N ALA A 582 7.39 -1.54 -37.45
CA ALA A 582 6.64 -0.52 -38.15
C ALA A 582 6.27 0.63 -37.22
N LEU A 583 6.30 1.85 -37.76
CA LEU A 583 5.78 3.05 -37.12
C LEU A 583 4.51 3.46 -37.84
N GLY A 584 3.50 3.82 -37.07
CA GLY A 584 2.23 4.24 -37.65
C GLY A 584 1.40 5.08 -36.69
N SER A 585 0.26 5.51 -37.20
CA SER A 585 -0.76 6.15 -36.40
C SER A 585 -1.88 5.16 -36.12
N SER A 586 -2.40 5.21 -34.90
CA SER A 586 -3.74 4.71 -34.63
C SER A 586 -4.70 5.81 -35.05
N HIS A 587 -5.35 5.67 -36.20
CA HIS A 587 -6.49 6.52 -36.54
C HIS A 587 -7.64 6.13 -35.61
N LEU A 588 -7.63 6.69 -34.40
CA LEU A 588 -8.87 6.92 -33.68
C LEU A 588 -9.64 7.90 -34.55
N VAL A 589 -10.63 7.41 -35.30
CA VAL A 589 -11.59 8.27 -35.99
C VAL A 589 -12.09 9.27 -34.93
N PRO A 590 -11.78 10.57 -35.05
CA PRO A 590 -12.28 11.54 -34.09
C PRO A 590 -13.77 11.69 -34.37
N GLY A 591 -14.60 11.00 -33.58
CA GLY A 591 -16.05 11.14 -33.60
C GLY A 591 -16.79 10.23 -34.57
N LYS A 592 -17.39 9.18 -34.02
CA LYS A 592 -18.85 9.06 -34.03
C LYS A 592 -19.32 8.69 -32.63
#